data_AF-V4AM57-F1
#
_entry.id   AF-V4AM57-F1
#
_cell.length_a   1.000
_cell.length_b   1.000
_cell.length_c   1.000
_cell.angle_alpha   90.00
_cell.angle_beta   90.00
_cell.angle_gamma   90.00
#
_symmetry.space_group_name_H-M   'P 1'
#
loop_
_entity.id
_entity.type
_entity.pdbx_description
1 polymer ?
#
loop_
_entity_poly.entity_id
_entity_poly.type
_entity_poly.pdbx_seq_one_letter_code
_entity_poly.pdbx_strand_id
1 'polypeptide(L)'
;NILFSGTQVGNAITFPLAGVLCKYGFAGGWPSVFYLIGIAGVVWFVLWMILVSDSPKDHKRISEIERKYIEMSLCDAKQQTKEVVPWKAIFTSLPVYAIVVSNTTSDWGAYTLLTNIPTYMKEVLKFDIASNGLFSALPYIAFWLCINVSGFLADFVRRKGYLNTTWTRKLFDSGGKIVPALMLIALGYIDCTQPYIAVILLILGVALTGPQYSGFTVNHVDLAPAYAGILYGFSNSVAAITGFLSPLVVGAITSKGQSRSDWQIVFYVAAGIYIFGAVFYMLFASGELQDWA
;
A
#
# COMPACT_ATOMS: atom_id res chain seq x y z
N ASN A 1 0.67 -5.83 8.36
CA ASN A 1 -0.08 -6.51 7.29
C ASN A 1 -1.57 -6.62 7.56
N ILE A 2 -2.02 -7.20 8.68
CA ILE A 2 -3.46 -7.31 9.00
C ILE A 2 -4.16 -5.93 9.04
N LEU A 3 -3.52 -4.91 9.63
CA LEU A 3 -4.05 -3.55 9.64
C LEU A 3 -4.28 -3.00 8.22
N PHE A 4 -3.27 -3.12 7.34
CA PHE A 4 -3.32 -2.61 5.98
C PHE A 4 -4.22 -3.44 5.04
N SER A 5 -4.41 -4.73 5.34
CA SER A 5 -5.33 -5.56 4.58
C SER A 5 -6.78 -5.15 4.83
N GLY A 6 -7.11 -4.61 6.01
CA GLY A 6 -8.42 -4.01 6.31
C GLY A 6 -8.83 -2.91 5.32
N THR A 7 -7.91 -2.02 4.93
CA THR A 7 -8.15 -0.98 3.92
C THR A 7 -8.56 -1.58 2.58
N GLN A 8 -7.94 -2.69 2.17
CA GLN A 8 -8.22 -3.35 0.90
C GLN A 8 -9.55 -4.11 0.93
N VAL A 9 -9.92 -4.70 2.07
CA VAL A 9 -11.29 -5.25 2.26
C VAL A 9 -12.33 -4.14 2.15
N GLY A 10 -12.06 -2.98 2.76
CA GLY A 10 -12.91 -1.80 2.65
C GLY A 10 -13.14 -1.42 1.19
N ASN A 11 -12.08 -1.33 0.38
CA ASN A 11 -12.17 -1.06 -1.06
C ASN A 11 -12.98 -2.14 -1.81
N ALA A 12 -12.69 -3.42 -1.54
CA ALA A 12 -13.36 -4.54 -2.19
C ALA A 12 -14.87 -4.60 -1.91
N ILE A 13 -15.33 -4.13 -0.75
CA ILE A 13 -16.76 -4.02 -0.40
C ILE A 13 -17.35 -2.73 -0.94
N THR A 14 -16.64 -1.62 -0.78
CA THR A 14 -17.16 -0.27 -1.09
C THR A 14 -17.37 -0.06 -2.59
N PHE A 15 -16.46 -0.54 -3.45
CA PHE A 15 -16.61 -0.33 -4.91
C PHE A 15 -17.84 -1.01 -5.52
N PRO A 16 -18.12 -2.30 -5.27
CA PRO A 16 -19.36 -2.93 -5.73
C PRO A 16 -20.61 -2.29 -5.10
N LEU A 17 -20.56 -1.99 -3.80
CA LEU A 17 -21.67 -1.38 -3.07
C LEU A 17 -22.00 0.01 -3.66
N ALA A 18 -20.97 0.81 -3.95
CA ALA A 18 -21.12 2.10 -4.62
C ALA A 18 -21.74 1.95 -6.01
N GLY A 19 -21.30 0.94 -6.80
CA GLY A 19 -21.90 0.66 -8.11
C GLY A 19 -23.40 0.34 -8.04
N VAL A 20 -23.81 -0.49 -7.10
CA VAL A 20 -25.23 -0.86 -6.89
C VAL A 20 -26.05 0.33 -6.38
N LEU A 21 -25.52 1.07 -5.40
CA LEU A 21 -26.19 2.24 -4.81
C LEU A 21 -26.27 3.42 -5.77
N CYS A 22 -25.30 3.60 -6.67
CA CYS A 22 -25.40 4.64 -7.70
C CYS A 22 -26.54 4.36 -8.70
N LYS A 23 -26.87 3.08 -8.96
CA LYS A 23 -27.92 2.67 -9.90
C LYS A 23 -29.31 2.54 -9.25
N TYR A 24 -29.38 2.00 -8.04
CA TYR A 24 -30.63 1.68 -7.34
C TYR A 24 -30.77 2.41 -5.99
N GLY A 25 -30.01 3.48 -5.80
CA GLY A 25 -29.91 4.18 -4.53
C GLY A 25 -31.20 4.85 -4.09
N PHE A 26 -31.47 4.75 -2.79
CA PHE A 26 -32.65 5.34 -2.14
C PHE A 26 -32.68 6.88 -2.17
N ALA A 27 -31.53 7.53 -2.36
CA ALA A 27 -31.41 9.00 -2.42
C ALA A 27 -31.22 9.51 -3.87
N GLY A 28 -31.77 8.81 -4.86
CA GLY A 28 -31.69 9.21 -6.27
C GLY A 28 -30.33 8.94 -6.92
N GLY A 29 -29.62 7.91 -6.47
CA GLY A 29 -28.33 7.47 -7.03
C GLY A 29 -27.15 7.70 -6.09
N TRP A 30 -26.13 8.43 -6.54
CA TRP A 30 -24.82 8.57 -5.88
C TRP A 30 -24.83 9.10 -4.43
N PRO A 31 -25.75 9.99 -3.98
CA PRO A 31 -25.74 10.47 -2.59
C PRO A 31 -25.95 9.36 -1.55
N SER A 32 -26.63 8.28 -1.95
CA SER A 32 -26.91 7.11 -1.10
C SER A 32 -25.65 6.47 -0.52
N VAL A 33 -24.54 6.51 -1.27
CA VAL A 33 -23.25 5.96 -0.87
C VAL A 33 -22.67 6.73 0.32
N PHE A 34 -22.76 8.08 0.29
CA PHE A 34 -22.26 8.95 1.33
C PHE A 34 -23.03 8.77 2.64
N TYR A 35 -24.37 8.65 2.58
CA TYR A 35 -25.18 8.41 3.76
C TYR A 35 -24.87 7.06 4.42
N LEU A 36 -24.76 5.99 3.63
CA LEU A 36 -24.51 4.65 4.17
C LEU A 36 -23.11 4.54 4.81
N ILE A 37 -22.07 5.00 4.12
CA ILE A 37 -20.70 4.98 4.65
C ILE A 37 -20.57 5.94 5.85
N GLY A 38 -21.23 7.10 5.81
CA GLY A 38 -21.24 8.05 6.91
C GLY A 38 -21.87 7.47 8.19
N ILE A 39 -23.04 6.85 8.07
CA ILE A 39 -23.71 6.18 9.20
C ILE A 39 -22.86 5.03 9.74
N ALA A 40 -22.30 4.20 8.86
CA ALA A 40 -21.39 3.12 9.26
C ALA A 40 -20.17 3.65 10.03
N GLY A 41 -19.60 4.79 9.60
CA GLY A 41 -18.51 5.47 10.29
C GLY A 41 -18.88 5.97 11.69
N VAL A 42 -20.07 6.55 11.86
CA VAL A 42 -20.56 7.00 13.18
C VAL A 42 -20.78 5.81 14.12
N VAL A 43 -21.39 4.72 13.63
CA VAL A 43 -21.58 3.49 14.41
C VAL A 43 -20.22 2.92 14.83
N TRP A 44 -19.26 2.87 13.91
CA TRP A 44 -17.90 2.41 14.21
C TRP A 44 -17.19 3.29 15.24
N PHE A 45 -17.34 4.61 15.16
CA PHE A 45 -16.77 5.55 16.14
C PHE A 45 -17.31 5.29 17.55
N VAL A 46 -18.64 5.09 17.69
CA VAL A 46 -19.25 4.77 18.99
C VAL A 46 -18.71 3.44 19.53
N LEU A 47 -18.60 2.42 18.69
CA LEU A 47 -18.01 1.13 19.09
C LEU A 47 -16.54 1.27 19.50
N TRP A 48 -15.76 2.07 18.77
CA TRP A 48 -14.34 2.31 19.07
C TRP A 48 -14.16 2.95 20.45
N MET A 49 -14.95 3.98 20.78
CA MET A 49 -14.92 4.64 22.08
C MET A 49 -15.26 3.72 23.26
N ILE A 50 -16.04 2.67 23.02
CA ILE A 50 -16.43 1.69 24.07
C ILE A 50 -15.41 0.55 24.19
N LEU A 51 -14.80 0.14 23.08
CA LEU A 51 -14.02 -1.10 23.00
C LEU A 51 -12.50 -0.89 23.07
N VAL A 52 -11.98 0.29 22.75
CA VAL A 52 -10.53 0.53 22.64
C VAL A 52 -10.01 1.32 23.83
N SER A 53 -8.78 1.03 24.25
CA SER A 53 -8.08 1.72 25.35
C SER A 53 -6.62 1.97 24.96
N ASP A 54 -6.06 3.10 25.40
CA ASP A 54 -4.73 3.56 24.97
C ASP A 54 -3.57 2.75 25.55
N SER A 55 -3.77 2.15 26.73
CA SER A 55 -2.77 1.30 27.36
C SER A 55 -3.34 -0.05 27.78
N PRO A 56 -2.53 -1.12 27.76
CA PRO A 56 -2.92 -2.41 28.32
C PRO A 56 -3.32 -2.32 29.80
N LYS A 57 -2.88 -1.27 30.52
CA LYS A 57 -3.22 -1.04 31.93
C LYS A 57 -4.65 -0.51 32.11
N ASP A 58 -5.10 0.30 31.15
CA ASP A 58 -6.43 0.92 31.18
C ASP A 58 -7.51 0.03 30.56
N HIS A 59 -7.09 -1.04 29.87
CA HIS A 59 -7.98 -1.95 29.17
C HIS A 59 -8.74 -2.88 30.15
N LYS A 60 -10.03 -2.60 30.37
CA LYS A 60 -10.87 -3.31 31.36
C LYS A 60 -11.12 -4.79 31.06
N ARG A 61 -10.94 -5.24 29.82
CA ARG A 61 -11.27 -6.61 29.35
C ARG A 61 -10.06 -7.51 29.11
N ILE A 62 -8.84 -7.05 29.39
CA ILE A 62 -7.62 -7.83 29.13
C ILE A 62 -7.41 -8.87 30.25
N SER A 63 -6.93 -10.05 29.91
CA SER A 63 -6.52 -11.04 30.92
C SER A 63 -5.22 -10.63 31.60
N GLU A 64 -5.03 -10.99 32.87
CA GLU A 64 -3.80 -10.67 33.59
C GLU A 64 -2.56 -11.31 32.95
N ILE A 65 -2.71 -12.52 32.39
CA ILE A 65 -1.64 -13.25 31.72
C ILE A 65 -1.17 -12.50 30.47
N GLU A 66 -2.11 -12.09 29.61
CA GLU A 66 -1.82 -11.33 28.39
C GLU A 66 -1.25 -9.95 28.72
N ARG A 67 -1.82 -9.27 29.73
CA ARG A 67 -1.31 -7.98 30.21
C ARG A 67 0.14 -8.09 30.65
N LYS A 68 0.47 -9.09 31.47
CA LYS A 68 1.85 -9.28 31.95
C LYS A 68 2.80 -9.60 30.81
N TYR A 69 2.38 -10.44 29.86
CA TYR A 69 3.17 -10.75 28.67
C TYR A 69 3.51 -9.49 27.86
N ILE A 70 2.51 -8.66 27.54
CA ILE A 70 2.69 -7.43 26.77
C ILE A 70 3.56 -6.42 27.52
N GLU A 71 3.31 -6.22 28.83
CA GLU A 71 4.09 -5.28 29.64
C GLU A 71 5.57 -5.69 29.72
N MET A 72 5.87 -6.98 29.88
CA MET A 72 7.25 -7.48 29.87
C MET A 72 7.92 -7.23 28.52
N SER A 73 7.24 -7.46 27.39
CA SER A 73 7.78 -7.17 26.05
C SER A 73 7.94 -5.67 25.77
N LEU A 74 7.15 -4.80 26.41
CA LEU A 74 7.23 -3.35 26.26
C LEU A 74 8.32 -2.71 27.12
N CYS A 75 8.65 -3.29 28.28
CA CYS A 75 9.69 -2.76 29.17
C CYS A 75 11.07 -2.70 28.50
N ASP A 76 11.40 -3.69 27.66
CA ASP A 76 12.63 -3.69 26.86
C ASP A 76 12.65 -2.56 25.81
N ALA A 77 11.47 -2.15 25.31
CA ALA A 77 11.34 -1.10 24.30
C ALA A 77 11.28 0.33 24.86
N LYS A 78 10.79 0.52 26.10
CA LYS A 78 10.66 1.85 26.73
C LYS A 78 11.94 2.39 27.36
N GLN A 79 12.94 1.55 27.64
CA GLN A 79 14.18 2.01 28.27
C GLN A 79 15.08 2.88 27.36
N GLN A 80 14.77 3.02 26.07
CA GLN A 80 15.64 3.72 25.09
C GLN A 80 15.12 5.07 24.59
N THR A 81 13.92 5.53 24.97
CA THR A 81 13.44 6.86 24.54
C THR A 81 14.23 7.97 25.23
N LYS A 82 15.19 8.58 24.50
CA LYS A 82 15.80 9.85 24.90
C LYS A 82 14.71 10.94 24.97
N GLU A 83 14.78 11.82 25.97
CA GLU A 83 13.84 12.95 26.14
C GLU A 83 13.77 13.88 24.92
N VAL A 84 14.79 13.88 24.06
CA VAL A 84 14.87 14.74 22.88
C VAL A 84 15.00 13.90 21.61
N VAL A 85 14.10 14.14 20.65
CA VAL A 85 14.11 13.48 19.35
C VAL A 85 15.39 13.86 18.58
N PRO A 86 16.21 12.88 18.15
CA PRO A 86 17.48 13.14 17.48
C PRO A 86 17.30 13.45 15.98
N TRP A 87 16.68 14.59 15.67
CA TRP A 87 16.34 15.00 14.29
C TRP A 87 17.52 14.93 13.32
N LYS A 88 18.70 15.40 13.72
CA LYS A 88 19.89 15.39 12.86
C LYS A 88 20.27 13.96 12.46
N ALA A 89 20.25 13.02 13.41
CA ALA A 89 20.61 11.62 13.15
C ALA A 89 19.58 10.94 12.23
N ILE A 90 18.28 11.21 12.45
CA ILE A 90 17.18 10.74 11.61
C ILE A 90 17.37 11.22 10.16
N PHE A 91 17.58 12.51 9.97
CA PHE A 91 17.74 13.11 8.63
C PHE A 91 19.09 12.83 7.98
N THR A 92 20.06 12.23 8.67
CA THR A 92 21.32 11.76 8.07
C THR A 92 21.34 10.25 7.83
N SER A 93 20.32 9.51 8.27
CA SER A 93 20.28 8.05 8.16
C SER A 93 19.86 7.59 6.76
N LEU A 94 20.76 6.88 6.08
CA LEU A 94 20.52 6.27 4.76
C LEU A 94 19.31 5.31 4.76
N PRO A 95 19.14 4.41 5.75
CA PRO A 95 17.95 3.55 5.84
C PRO A 95 16.62 4.31 5.89
N VAL A 96 16.57 5.49 6.52
CA VAL A 96 15.36 6.33 6.56
C VAL A 96 15.02 6.81 5.14
N TYR A 97 15.99 7.33 4.40
CA TYR A 97 15.78 7.72 2.99
C TYR A 97 15.41 6.54 2.10
N ALA A 98 15.99 5.35 2.33
CA ALA A 98 15.60 4.15 1.60
C ALA A 98 14.11 3.85 1.74
N ILE A 99 13.58 3.92 2.97
CA ILE A 99 12.16 3.72 3.24
C ILE A 99 11.31 4.82 2.58
N VAL A 100 11.74 6.08 2.66
CA VAL A 100 11.00 7.22 2.05
C VAL A 100 10.93 7.09 0.53
N VAL A 101 12.04 6.77 -0.12
CA VAL A 101 12.09 6.54 -1.58
C VAL A 101 11.23 5.33 -1.95
N SER A 102 11.33 4.24 -1.19
CA SER A 102 10.51 3.05 -1.42
C SER A 102 9.00 3.32 -1.27
N ASN A 103 8.60 4.09 -0.26
CA ASN A 103 7.21 4.49 -0.06
C ASN A 103 6.73 5.39 -1.21
N THR A 104 7.51 6.40 -1.58
CA THR A 104 7.21 7.36 -2.66
C THR A 104 7.03 6.64 -4.00
N THR A 105 7.93 5.72 -4.34
CA THR A 105 7.83 4.93 -5.58
C THR A 105 6.66 3.95 -5.56
N SER A 106 6.31 3.39 -4.40
CA SER A 106 5.14 2.52 -4.23
C SER A 106 3.84 3.29 -4.45
N ASP A 107 3.71 4.46 -3.82
CA ASP A 107 2.55 5.33 -3.93
C ASP A 107 2.38 5.86 -5.36
N TRP A 108 3.48 6.25 -6.01
CA TRP A 108 3.45 6.65 -7.42
C TRP A 108 2.72 5.63 -8.28
N GLY A 109 3.12 4.36 -8.19
CA GLY A 109 2.54 3.32 -9.01
C GLY A 109 1.14 2.91 -8.55
N ALA A 110 0.85 2.95 -7.25
CA ALA A 110 -0.49 2.73 -6.72
C ALA A 110 -1.48 3.79 -7.24
N TYR A 111 -1.14 5.08 -7.18
CA TYR A 111 -1.96 6.16 -7.70
C TYR A 111 -2.05 6.13 -9.23
N THR A 112 -0.94 5.85 -9.91
CA THR A 112 -0.93 5.73 -11.39
C THR A 112 -1.90 4.63 -11.82
N LEU A 113 -1.83 3.46 -11.19
CA LEU A 113 -2.73 2.35 -11.48
C LEU A 113 -4.17 2.73 -11.10
N LEU A 114 -4.43 3.17 -9.88
CA LEU A 114 -5.78 3.49 -9.40
C LEU A 114 -6.51 4.51 -10.28
N THR A 115 -5.84 5.59 -10.67
CA THR A 115 -6.45 6.68 -11.45
C THR A 115 -6.58 6.35 -12.93
N ASN A 116 -5.63 5.60 -13.49
CA ASN A 116 -5.55 5.39 -14.93
C ASN A 116 -6.08 4.04 -15.40
N ILE A 117 -6.22 3.05 -14.53
CA ILE A 117 -6.85 1.76 -14.86
C ILE A 117 -8.22 1.96 -15.52
N PRO A 118 -9.15 2.77 -14.95
CA PRO A 118 -10.47 2.95 -15.56
C PRO A 118 -10.41 3.60 -16.93
N THR A 119 -9.57 4.63 -17.08
CA THR A 119 -9.37 5.35 -18.34
C THR A 119 -8.76 4.43 -19.40
N TYR A 120 -7.71 3.68 -19.06
CA TYR A 120 -7.06 2.74 -19.97
C TYR A 120 -8.02 1.64 -20.43
N MET A 121 -8.81 1.05 -19.52
CA MET A 121 -9.79 0.03 -19.90
C MET A 121 -10.90 0.59 -20.79
N LYS A 122 -11.40 1.80 -20.49
CA LYS A 122 -12.46 2.43 -21.28
C LYS A 122 -11.95 2.87 -22.65
N GLU A 123 -10.82 3.55 -22.70
CA GLU A 123 -10.36 4.25 -23.90
C GLU A 123 -9.56 3.34 -24.83
N VAL A 124 -8.71 2.46 -24.29
CA VAL A 124 -7.85 1.56 -25.06
C VAL A 124 -8.50 0.18 -25.24
N LEU A 125 -8.97 -0.43 -24.16
CA LEU A 125 -9.57 -1.77 -24.22
C LEU A 125 -11.05 -1.76 -24.67
N LYS A 126 -11.66 -0.57 -24.78
CA LYS A 126 -13.10 -0.37 -25.07
C LYS A 126 -14.01 -1.21 -24.18
N PHE A 127 -13.54 -1.49 -22.96
CA PHE A 127 -14.21 -2.33 -21.98
C PHE A 127 -14.85 -1.45 -20.92
N ASP A 128 -16.19 -1.48 -20.86
CA ASP A 128 -16.92 -0.67 -19.89
C ASP A 128 -16.94 -1.35 -18.52
N ILE A 129 -15.92 -1.04 -17.71
CA ILE A 129 -15.82 -1.46 -16.30
C ILE A 129 -17.07 -1.04 -15.50
N ALA A 130 -17.66 0.12 -15.80
CA ALA A 130 -18.78 0.67 -15.03
C ALA A 130 -20.04 -0.22 -15.13
N SER A 131 -20.17 -0.97 -16.22
CA SER A 131 -21.24 -1.96 -16.39
C SER A 131 -21.03 -3.22 -15.55
N ASN A 132 -19.80 -3.50 -15.09
CA ASN A 132 -19.41 -4.78 -14.51
C ASN A 132 -18.60 -4.59 -13.21
N GLY A 133 -19.27 -4.11 -12.16
CA GLY A 133 -18.67 -3.85 -10.84
C GLY A 133 -17.93 -5.03 -10.21
N LEU A 134 -18.23 -6.27 -10.65
CA LEU A 134 -17.48 -7.47 -10.24
C LEU A 134 -16.04 -7.47 -10.76
N PHE A 135 -15.80 -7.05 -12.01
CA PHE A 135 -14.45 -6.95 -12.57
C PHE A 135 -13.64 -5.82 -11.94
N SER A 136 -14.32 -4.76 -11.47
CA SER A 136 -13.69 -3.66 -10.73
C SER A 136 -13.15 -4.10 -9.36
N ALA A 137 -13.75 -5.11 -8.74
CA ALA A 137 -13.36 -5.59 -7.42
C ALA A 137 -12.17 -6.57 -7.45
N LEU A 138 -11.97 -7.26 -8.59
CA LEU A 138 -10.94 -8.31 -8.73
C LEU A 138 -9.52 -7.84 -8.39
N PRO A 139 -9.02 -6.68 -8.85
CA PRO A 139 -7.68 -6.21 -8.48
C PRO A 139 -7.49 -6.06 -6.97
N TYR A 140 -8.50 -5.52 -6.27
CA TYR A 140 -8.44 -5.28 -4.82
C TYR A 140 -8.53 -6.57 -4.02
N ILE A 141 -9.36 -7.53 -4.46
CA ILE A 141 -9.43 -8.86 -3.84
C ILE A 141 -8.11 -9.62 -4.03
N ALA A 142 -7.56 -9.60 -5.25
CA ALA A 142 -6.27 -10.23 -5.54
C ALA A 142 -5.14 -9.58 -4.74
N PHE A 143 -5.12 -8.25 -4.65
CA PHE A 143 -4.20 -7.51 -3.80
C PHE A 143 -4.35 -7.91 -2.33
N TRP A 144 -5.58 -7.99 -1.82
CA TRP A 144 -5.84 -8.40 -0.44
C TRP A 144 -5.30 -9.80 -0.15
N LEU A 145 -5.45 -10.75 -1.07
CA LEU A 145 -4.85 -12.08 -0.93
C LEU A 145 -3.32 -11.99 -0.91
N CYS A 146 -2.72 -11.27 -1.84
CA CYS A 146 -1.27 -11.13 -1.94
C CYS A 146 -0.62 -10.45 -0.73
N ILE A 147 -1.24 -9.40 -0.16
CA ILE A 147 -0.69 -8.72 1.04
C ILE A 147 -0.73 -9.63 2.28
N ASN A 148 -1.78 -10.44 2.45
CA ASN A 148 -1.86 -11.37 3.57
C ASN A 148 -0.89 -12.55 3.39
N VAL A 149 -0.89 -13.18 2.21
CA VAL A 149 0.01 -14.31 1.91
C VAL A 149 1.47 -13.89 2.03
N SER A 150 1.85 -12.74 1.48
CA SER A 150 3.22 -12.22 1.62
C SER A 150 3.59 -11.94 3.07
N GLY A 151 2.64 -11.48 3.90
CA GLY A 151 2.86 -11.29 5.32
C GLY A 151 3.15 -12.60 6.06
N PHE A 152 2.33 -13.61 5.85
CA PHE A 152 2.56 -14.94 6.43
C PHE A 152 3.88 -15.55 5.94
N LEU A 153 4.21 -15.38 4.66
CA LEU A 153 5.45 -15.88 4.09
C LEU A 153 6.66 -15.16 4.68
N ALA A 154 6.60 -13.83 4.84
CA ALA A 154 7.67 -13.04 5.44
C ALA A 154 7.92 -13.46 6.89
N ASP A 155 6.85 -13.67 7.68
CA ASP A 155 6.97 -14.15 9.05
C ASP A 155 7.49 -15.60 9.10
N PHE A 156 7.07 -16.46 8.18
CA PHE A 156 7.55 -17.85 8.10
C PHE A 156 9.05 -17.92 7.79
N VAL A 157 9.49 -17.16 6.78
CA VAL A 157 10.91 -17.08 6.37
C VAL A 157 11.78 -16.58 7.53
N ARG A 158 11.30 -15.56 8.26
CA ARG A 158 12.02 -15.01 9.41
C ARG A 158 12.04 -15.96 10.61
N ARG A 159 10.91 -16.62 10.93
CA ARG A 159 10.81 -17.58 12.05
C ARG A 159 11.65 -18.82 11.84
N LYS A 160 11.78 -19.30 10.59
CA LYS A 160 12.63 -20.43 10.24
C LYS A 160 14.12 -20.09 10.15
N GLY A 161 14.48 -18.81 10.25
CA GLY A 161 15.87 -18.35 10.18
C GLY A 161 16.49 -18.48 8.79
N TYR A 162 15.68 -18.60 7.73
CA TYR A 162 16.21 -18.72 6.36
C TYR A 162 16.84 -17.41 5.87
N LEU A 163 16.33 -16.25 6.32
CA LEU A 163 16.84 -14.93 5.96
C LEU A 163 16.81 -13.99 7.18
N ASN A 164 17.83 -13.12 7.28
CA ASN A 164 17.83 -12.01 8.24
C ASN A 164 16.68 -11.03 7.96
N THR A 165 16.29 -10.23 8.97
CA THR A 165 15.22 -9.23 8.85
C THR A 165 15.47 -8.28 7.67
N THR A 166 16.67 -7.73 7.56
CA THR A 166 17.06 -6.84 6.44
C THR A 166 16.86 -7.48 5.08
N TRP A 167 17.37 -8.70 4.87
CA TRP A 167 17.24 -9.40 3.59
C TRP A 167 15.82 -9.81 3.27
N THR A 168 15.05 -10.19 4.29
CA THR A 168 13.62 -10.45 4.14
C THR A 168 12.91 -9.17 3.66
N ARG A 169 13.09 -8.03 4.35
CA ARG A 169 12.46 -6.76 3.94
C ARG A 169 12.86 -6.34 2.54
N LYS A 170 14.15 -6.46 2.19
CA LYS A 170 14.67 -6.17 0.85
C LYS A 170 14.01 -7.04 -0.22
N LEU A 171 13.95 -8.36 -0.01
CA LEU A 171 13.36 -9.29 -0.97
C LEU A 171 11.88 -9.00 -1.24
N PHE A 172 11.09 -8.81 -0.17
CA PHE A 172 9.65 -8.56 -0.30
C PHE A 172 9.35 -7.19 -0.93
N ASP A 173 10.12 -6.16 -0.58
CA ASP A 173 9.96 -4.82 -1.16
C ASP A 173 10.33 -4.81 -2.65
N SER A 174 11.51 -5.33 -2.99
CA SER A 174 12.02 -5.31 -4.36
C SER A 174 11.25 -6.27 -5.25
N GLY A 175 10.88 -7.45 -4.76
CA GLY A 175 10.00 -8.38 -5.48
C GLY A 175 8.64 -7.76 -5.76
N GLY A 176 8.07 -7.05 -4.78
CA GLY A 176 6.80 -6.33 -4.92
C GLY A 176 6.85 -5.13 -5.87
N LYS A 177 8.02 -4.65 -6.28
CA LYS A 177 8.17 -3.56 -7.27
C LYS A 177 8.61 -4.04 -8.65
N ILE A 178 9.58 -4.95 -8.70
CA ILE A 178 10.14 -5.46 -9.95
C ILE A 178 9.11 -6.29 -10.72
N VAL A 179 8.36 -7.16 -10.03
CA VAL A 179 7.38 -8.02 -10.71
C VAL A 179 6.26 -7.18 -11.35
N PRO A 180 5.61 -6.24 -10.63
CA PRO A 180 4.66 -5.30 -11.25
C PRO A 180 5.25 -4.45 -12.36
N ALA A 181 6.52 -4.00 -12.24
CA ALA A 181 7.18 -3.25 -13.32
C ALA A 181 7.29 -4.06 -14.62
N LEU A 182 7.66 -5.35 -14.52
CA LEU A 182 7.71 -6.25 -15.68
C LEU A 182 6.31 -6.49 -16.27
N MET A 183 5.28 -6.64 -15.42
CA MET A 183 3.89 -6.80 -15.87
C MET A 183 3.37 -5.54 -16.58
N LEU A 184 3.73 -4.34 -16.11
CA LEU A 184 3.39 -3.07 -16.74
C LEU A 184 4.05 -2.92 -18.12
N ILE A 185 5.32 -3.32 -18.24
CA ILE A 185 6.01 -3.33 -19.53
C ILE A 185 5.31 -4.30 -20.49
N ALA A 186 5.00 -5.52 -20.03
CA ALA A 186 4.28 -6.51 -20.83
C ALA A 186 2.90 -5.99 -21.28
N LEU A 187 2.18 -5.28 -20.41
CA LEU A 187 0.90 -4.65 -20.73
C LEU A 187 1.02 -3.64 -21.88
N GLY A 188 2.10 -2.87 -21.93
CA GLY A 188 2.37 -1.95 -23.03
C GLY A 188 2.44 -2.63 -24.41
N TYR A 189 2.91 -3.88 -24.46
CA TYR A 189 3.05 -4.65 -25.69
C TYR A 189 1.80 -5.43 -26.11
N ILE A 190 0.68 -5.31 -25.40
CA ILE A 190 -0.56 -6.00 -25.76
C ILE A 190 -1.41 -5.15 -26.71
N ASP A 191 -1.91 -5.81 -27.75
CA ASP A 191 -2.78 -5.23 -28.77
C ASP A 191 -4.26 -5.26 -28.35
N CYS A 192 -5.09 -4.43 -28.99
CA CYS A 192 -6.54 -4.40 -28.80
C CYS A 192 -7.26 -5.72 -29.17
N THR A 193 -6.55 -6.66 -29.81
CA THR A 193 -7.08 -7.98 -30.18
C THR A 193 -7.18 -8.95 -28.99
N GLN A 194 -6.52 -8.67 -27.87
CA GLN A 194 -6.48 -9.55 -26.69
C GLN A 194 -6.85 -8.82 -25.38
N PRO A 195 -8.06 -8.25 -25.27
CA PRO A 195 -8.42 -7.40 -24.12
C PRO A 195 -8.44 -8.16 -22.79
N TYR A 196 -8.82 -9.44 -22.79
CA TYR A 196 -8.84 -10.26 -21.58
C TYR A 196 -7.44 -10.48 -20.98
N ILE A 197 -6.41 -10.62 -21.81
CA ILE A 197 -5.03 -10.83 -21.34
C ILE A 197 -4.49 -9.53 -20.71
N ALA A 198 -4.81 -8.38 -21.31
CA ALA A 198 -4.47 -7.07 -20.73
C ALA A 198 -5.10 -6.86 -19.34
N VAL A 199 -6.38 -7.22 -19.18
CA VAL A 199 -7.08 -7.13 -17.90
C VAL A 199 -6.45 -8.05 -16.85
N ILE A 200 -6.13 -9.29 -17.21
CA ILE A 200 -5.46 -10.24 -16.30
C ILE A 200 -4.09 -9.70 -15.86
N LEU A 201 -3.29 -9.19 -16.79
CA LEU A 201 -1.96 -8.65 -16.46
C LEU A 201 -2.03 -7.41 -15.60
N LEU A 202 -3.04 -6.56 -15.79
CA LEU A 202 -3.29 -5.40 -14.95
C LEU A 202 -3.73 -5.82 -13.54
N ILE A 203 -4.63 -6.82 -13.42
CA ILE A 203 -5.02 -7.39 -12.13
C ILE A 203 -3.79 -7.98 -11.41
N LEU A 204 -2.99 -8.77 -12.10
CA LEU A 204 -1.77 -9.36 -11.55
C LEU A 204 -0.74 -8.29 -11.18
N GLY A 205 -0.57 -7.28 -12.03
CA GLY A 205 0.32 -6.14 -11.77
C GLY A 205 -0.05 -5.41 -10.49
N VAL A 206 -1.33 -5.12 -10.27
CA VAL A 206 -1.81 -4.54 -9.02
C VAL A 206 -1.62 -5.51 -7.85
N ALA A 207 -2.07 -6.77 -7.99
CA ALA A 207 -2.03 -7.73 -6.90
C ALA A 207 -0.61 -8.00 -6.39
N LEU A 208 0.36 -8.10 -7.31
CA LEU A 208 1.76 -8.39 -7.01
C LEU A 208 2.52 -7.18 -6.46
N THR A 209 1.89 -6.01 -6.34
CA THR A 209 2.43 -4.93 -5.49
C THR A 209 2.20 -5.19 -4.00
N GLY A 210 1.23 -6.04 -3.62
CA GLY A 210 0.91 -6.34 -2.21
C GLY A 210 2.10 -6.75 -1.33
N PRO A 211 3.06 -7.58 -1.79
CA PRO A 211 4.27 -7.92 -1.06
C PRO A 211 5.11 -6.74 -0.58
N GLN A 212 5.09 -5.59 -1.27
CA GLN A 212 5.91 -4.44 -0.92
C GLN A 212 5.54 -3.86 0.47
N TYR A 213 4.27 -3.97 0.88
CA TYR A 213 3.80 -3.54 2.20
C TYR A 213 4.38 -4.39 3.35
N SER A 214 4.71 -5.66 3.07
CA SER A 214 5.45 -6.51 4.01
C SER A 214 6.94 -6.14 4.11
N GLY A 215 7.44 -5.35 3.16
CA GLY A 215 8.81 -4.82 3.12
C GLY A 215 8.94 -3.48 3.84
N PHE A 216 8.64 -2.38 3.15
CA PHE A 216 8.95 -1.03 3.64
C PHE A 216 8.07 -0.59 4.82
N THR A 217 6.79 -0.97 4.85
CA THR A 217 5.85 -0.42 5.83
C THR A 217 6.21 -0.85 7.25
N VAL A 218 6.59 -2.11 7.42
CA VAL A 218 7.02 -2.65 8.72
C VAL A 218 8.42 -2.17 9.10
N ASN A 219 9.24 -1.78 8.12
CA ASN A 219 10.62 -1.38 8.35
C ASN A 219 10.76 -0.11 9.21
N HIS A 220 9.74 0.76 9.27
CA HIS A 220 9.73 1.92 10.18
C HIS A 220 9.83 1.50 11.65
N VAL A 221 9.12 0.42 12.01
CA VAL A 221 9.12 -0.14 13.37
C VAL A 221 10.40 -0.92 13.62
N ASP A 222 10.90 -1.67 12.63
CA ASP A 222 12.15 -2.42 12.74
C ASP A 222 13.36 -1.47 12.95
N LEU A 223 13.34 -0.28 12.34
CA LEU A 223 14.43 0.70 12.39
C LEU A 223 14.47 1.51 13.69
N ALA A 224 13.31 1.98 14.15
CA ALA A 224 13.19 2.76 15.38
C ALA A 224 11.77 2.66 15.98
N PRO A 225 11.49 1.68 16.88
CA PRO A 225 10.17 1.48 17.46
C PRO A 225 9.61 2.73 18.17
N ALA A 226 10.47 3.45 18.91
CA ALA A 226 10.11 4.67 19.63
C ALA A 226 9.67 5.83 18.73
N TYR A 227 10.28 5.94 17.54
CA TYR A 227 10.04 7.04 16.58
C TYR A 227 9.27 6.58 15.34
N ALA A 228 8.77 5.35 15.31
CA ALA A 228 8.14 4.75 14.14
C ALA A 228 6.97 5.59 13.60
N GLY A 229 6.17 6.20 14.49
CA GLY A 229 5.08 7.10 14.10
C GLY A 229 5.57 8.35 13.37
N ILE A 230 6.65 8.97 13.84
CA ILE A 230 7.25 10.17 13.22
C ILE A 230 7.84 9.79 11.85
N LEU A 231 8.59 8.69 11.78
CA LEU A 231 9.18 8.20 10.54
C LEU A 231 8.11 7.87 9.49
N TYR A 232 7.04 7.18 9.91
CA TYR A 232 5.92 6.84 9.04
C TYR A 232 5.20 8.10 8.55
N GLY A 233 4.92 9.05 9.44
CA GLY A 233 4.30 10.33 9.09
C GLY A 233 5.11 11.13 8.08
N PHE A 234 6.43 11.23 8.26
CA PHE A 234 7.32 11.89 7.32
C PHE A 234 7.34 11.19 5.96
N SER A 235 7.56 9.87 5.95
CA SER A 235 7.58 9.04 4.75
C SER A 235 6.27 9.14 3.97
N ASN A 236 5.13 9.07 4.66
CA ASN A 236 3.81 9.16 4.05
C ASN A 236 3.51 10.57 3.49
N SER A 237 4.01 11.62 4.15
CA SER A 237 3.85 13.00 3.67
C SER A 237 4.58 13.23 2.34
N VAL A 238 5.81 12.72 2.22
CA VAL A 238 6.56 12.79 0.95
C VAL A 238 5.90 11.94 -0.13
N ALA A 239 5.44 10.74 0.23
CA ALA A 239 4.77 9.85 -0.72
C ALA A 239 3.43 10.44 -1.22
N ALA A 240 2.67 11.13 -0.37
CA ALA A 240 1.43 11.80 -0.76
C ALA A 240 1.60 12.85 -1.87
N ILE A 241 2.79 13.45 -2.02
CA ILE A 241 3.11 14.38 -3.12
C ILE A 241 2.95 13.68 -4.49
N THR A 242 3.24 12.39 -4.56
CA THR A 242 3.06 11.61 -5.79
C THR A 242 1.60 11.47 -6.21
N GLY A 243 0.64 11.61 -5.27
CA GLY A 243 -0.78 11.50 -5.55
C GLY A 243 -1.32 12.55 -6.51
N PHE A 244 -0.76 13.76 -6.51
CA PHE A 244 -1.09 14.80 -7.49
C PHE A 244 -0.10 14.86 -8.65
N LEU A 245 1.18 14.49 -8.42
CA LEU A 245 2.21 14.54 -9.44
C LEU A 245 2.04 13.44 -10.51
N SER A 246 1.64 12.23 -10.10
CA SER A 246 1.43 11.10 -11.02
C SER A 246 0.34 11.41 -12.07
N PRO A 247 -0.89 11.80 -11.69
CA PRO A 247 -1.91 12.16 -12.66
C PRO A 247 -1.52 13.33 -13.57
N LEU A 248 -0.76 14.31 -13.06
CA LEU A 248 -0.27 15.43 -13.86
C LEU A 248 0.71 14.99 -14.95
N VAL A 249 1.65 14.10 -14.61
CA VAL A 249 2.60 13.53 -15.59
C VAL A 249 1.86 12.68 -16.62
N VAL A 250 0.92 11.83 -16.19
CA VAL A 250 0.13 11.01 -17.11
C VAL A 250 -0.73 11.88 -18.03
N GLY A 251 -1.38 12.92 -17.49
CA GLY A 251 -2.15 13.89 -18.27
C GLY A 251 -1.29 14.65 -19.28
N ALA A 252 -0.06 15.03 -18.91
CA ALA A 252 0.87 15.70 -19.82
C ALA A 252 1.30 14.78 -20.98
N ILE A 253 1.58 13.51 -20.70
CA ILE A 253 1.96 12.51 -21.71
C ILE A 253 0.77 12.19 -22.65
N THR A 254 -0.44 12.05 -22.10
CA THR A 254 -1.65 11.70 -22.86
C THR A 254 -2.37 12.92 -23.48
N SER A 255 -1.82 14.13 -23.34
CA SER A 255 -2.44 15.38 -23.79
C SER A 255 -2.62 15.50 -25.31
N LYS A 256 -1.75 14.86 -26.10
CA LYS A 256 -1.74 14.94 -27.57
C LYS A 256 -2.48 13.79 -28.25
N GLY A 257 -2.88 12.77 -27.49
CA GLY A 257 -3.58 11.59 -27.96
C GLY A 257 -3.68 10.54 -26.87
N GLN A 258 -4.76 9.76 -26.88
CA GLN A 258 -4.88 8.54 -26.06
C GLN A 258 -4.48 7.32 -26.89
N SER A 259 -3.38 7.43 -27.63
CA SER A 259 -2.90 6.33 -28.45
C SER A 259 -2.17 5.31 -27.58
N ARG A 260 -2.05 4.08 -28.08
CA ARG A 260 -1.33 3.02 -27.36
C ARG A 260 0.13 3.39 -27.09
N SER A 261 0.79 4.10 -28.00
CA SER A 261 2.17 4.55 -27.82
C SER A 261 2.31 5.53 -26.65
N ASP A 262 1.31 6.39 -26.42
CA ASP A 262 1.34 7.32 -25.29
C ASP A 262 1.22 6.57 -23.96
N TRP A 263 0.35 5.56 -23.90
CA TRP A 263 0.20 4.68 -22.74
C TRP A 263 1.43 3.80 -22.48
N GLN A 264 2.11 3.35 -23.53
CA GLN A 264 3.40 2.65 -23.39
C GLN A 264 4.44 3.51 -22.67
N ILE A 265 4.53 4.80 -23.01
CA ILE A 265 5.44 5.74 -22.34
C ILE A 265 5.08 5.86 -20.85
N VAL A 266 3.78 5.98 -20.53
CA VAL A 266 3.31 6.02 -19.12
C VAL A 266 3.75 4.77 -18.36
N PHE A 267 3.56 3.58 -18.95
CA PHE A 267 3.97 2.32 -18.32
C PHE A 267 5.49 2.20 -18.17
N TYR A 268 6.29 2.68 -19.13
CA TYR A 268 7.75 2.71 -18.99
C TYR A 268 8.22 3.64 -17.88
N VAL A 269 7.61 4.82 -17.76
CA VAL A 269 7.91 5.77 -16.67
C VAL A 269 7.59 5.13 -15.32
N ALA A 270 6.42 4.51 -15.18
CA ALA A 270 6.03 3.82 -13.95
C ALA A 270 6.97 2.65 -13.62
N ALA A 271 7.32 1.82 -14.62
CA ALA A 271 8.26 0.72 -14.44
C ALA A 271 9.66 1.20 -14.05
N GLY A 272 10.15 2.28 -14.66
CA GLY A 272 11.44 2.89 -14.32
C GLY A 272 11.48 3.38 -12.87
N ILE A 273 10.40 4.03 -12.41
CA ILE A 273 10.27 4.50 -11.02
C ILE A 273 10.25 3.32 -10.04
N TYR A 274 9.53 2.25 -10.34
CA TYR A 274 9.52 1.04 -9.52
C TYR A 274 10.88 0.36 -9.45
N ILE A 275 11.59 0.22 -10.57
CA ILE A 275 12.93 -0.38 -10.60
C ILE A 275 13.92 0.49 -9.83
N PHE A 276 13.87 1.82 -10.00
CA PHE A 276 14.70 2.75 -9.23
C PHE A 276 14.47 2.61 -7.73
N GLY A 277 13.20 2.60 -7.30
CA GLY A 277 12.84 2.41 -5.89
C GLY A 277 13.32 1.07 -5.34
N ALA A 278 13.16 -0.01 -6.12
CA ALA A 278 13.62 -1.35 -5.74
C ALA A 278 15.15 -1.42 -5.59
N VAL A 279 15.90 -0.85 -6.53
CA VAL A 279 17.38 -0.83 -6.49
C VAL A 279 17.87 0.03 -5.33
N PHE A 280 17.31 1.21 -5.13
CA PHE A 280 17.69 2.09 -4.03
C PHE A 280 17.43 1.44 -2.67
N TYR A 281 16.28 0.76 -2.52
CA TYR A 281 15.95 0.02 -1.30
C TYR A 281 16.87 -1.19 -1.09
N MET A 282 17.20 -1.95 -2.14
CA MET A 282 18.15 -3.07 -2.06
C MET A 282 19.52 -2.64 -1.55
N LEU A 283 20.00 -1.47 -2.00
CA LEU A 283 21.33 -0.98 -1.65
C LEU A 283 21.36 -0.42 -0.22
N PHE A 284 20.41 0.44 0.14
CA PHE A 284 20.52 1.28 1.34
C PHE A 284 19.59 0.91 2.50
N ALA A 285 18.62 0.01 2.32
CA ALA A 285 17.75 -0.39 3.42
C ALA A 285 18.51 -1.21 4.47
N SER A 286 18.17 -0.96 5.74
CA SER A 286 18.53 -1.80 6.88
C SER A 286 17.26 -2.18 7.63
N GLY A 287 17.25 -3.37 8.25
CA GLY A 287 16.22 -3.85 9.17
C GLY A 287 16.77 -4.12 10.57
N GLU A 288 17.89 -3.48 10.91
CA GLU A 288 18.49 -3.49 12.24
C GLU A 288 18.24 -2.15 12.94
N LEU A 289 18.08 -2.22 14.27
CA LEU A 289 17.88 -1.05 15.12
C LEU A 289 19.02 -0.05 14.92
N GLN A 290 18.68 1.22 14.68
CA GLN A 290 19.70 2.26 14.48
C GLN A 290 20.29 2.75 15.81
N ASP A 291 21.55 3.18 15.81
CA ASP A 291 22.24 3.67 17.02
C ASP A 291 21.57 4.87 17.72
N TRP A 292 20.71 5.59 16.99
CA TRP A 292 19.97 6.74 17.49
C TRP A 292 18.53 6.40 17.94
N ALA A 293 18.08 5.16 17.69
CA ALA A 293 16.73 4.69 18.00
C ALA A 293 16.53 4.38 19.49
#